data_AF-A0A6N8B2S1-F1
#
_entry.id   AF-A0A6N8B2S1-F1
#
_cell.length_a   1.000
_cell.length_b   1.000
_cell.length_c   1.000
_cell.angle_alpha   90.00
_cell.angle_beta   90.00
_cell.angle_gamma   90.00
#
_symmetry.space_group_name_H-M   'P 1'
#
loop_
_entity.id
_entity.type
_entity.pdbx_description
1 polymer ?
#
loop_
_entity_poly.entity_id
_entity_poly.type
_entity_poly.pdbx_seq_one_letter_code
_entity_poly.pdbx_strand_id
1 'polypeptide(L)' 'MSNFTVKGPGKNCNEVQADNLDQAIDQTRQKFPGKMVAADANETIYVCQPNEDETSCQMKLK' A
#
# COMPACT_ATOMS: atom_id res chain seq x y z
N MET A 1 9.59 -13.75 6.78
CA MET A 1 9.57 -12.79 5.66
C MET A 1 8.62 -13.24 4.56
N SER A 2 7.53 -12.49 4.40
CA SER A 2 6.53 -12.62 3.34
C SER A 2 6.69 -11.46 2.36
N ASN A 3 6.30 -11.68 1.10
CA ASN A 3 6.25 -10.62 0.09
C ASN A 3 4.85 -10.00 0.11
N PHE A 4 4.76 -8.70 0.38
CA PHE A 4 3.52 -7.93 0.34
C PHE A 4 3.46 -7.13 -0.96
N THR A 5 2.32 -7.19 -1.64
CA THR A 5 2.12 -6.45 -2.88
C THR A 5 1.68 -5.02 -2.54
N VAL A 6 2.43 -4.03 -3.01
CA VAL A 6 2.17 -2.61 -2.84
C VAL A 6 1.70 -2.01 -4.16
N LYS A 7 0.42 -1.66 -4.25
CA LYS A 7 -0.17 -0.99 -5.41
C LYS A 7 -0.23 0.51 -5.17
N GLY A 8 0.47 1.29 -5.99
CA GLY A 8 0.50 2.75 -5.89
C GLY A 8 -0.37 3.47 -6.93
N PRO A 9 -0.61 4.78 -6.74
CA PRO A 9 -1.38 5.57 -7.69
C PRO A 9 -0.56 5.67 -8.98
N GLY A 10 -1.08 5.10 -10.06
CA GLY A 10 -0.36 4.95 -11.33
C GLY A 10 0.02 3.51 -11.71
N LYS A 11 -0.51 2.48 -11.03
CA LYS A 11 -0.29 1.05 -11.32
C LYS A 11 1.15 0.56 -11.15
N ASN A 12 2.01 1.31 -10.46
CA ASN A 12 3.31 0.79 -10.04
C ASN A 12 3.08 -0.20 -8.89
N CYS A 13 3.00 -1.49 -9.25
CA CYS A 13 3.08 -2.60 -8.30
C CYS A 13 4.53 -2.72 -7.85
N ASN A 14 4.79 -2.44 -6.57
CA ASN A 14 6.04 -2.74 -5.91
C ASN A 14 5.81 -3.92 -4.97
N GLU A 15 6.81 -4.76 -4.76
CA GLU A 15 6.76 -5.77 -3.70
C GLU A 15 7.63 -5.29 -2.53
N VAL A 16 7.16 -5.49 -1.30
CA VAL A 16 7.94 -5.22 -0.10
C VAL A 16 8.05 -6.49 0.73
N GLN A 17 9.26 -6.79 1.20
CA GLN A 17 9.50 -7.91 2.10
C GLN A 17 9.39 -7.44 3.55
N ALA A 18 8.52 -8.10 4.29
CA ALA A 18 8.36 -7.85 5.72
C ALA A 18 7.96 -9.13 6.45
N ASP A 19 8.07 -9.13 7.77
CA ASP A 19 7.64 -10.30 8.55
C ASP A 19 6.14 -10.31 8.84
N ASN A 20 5.49 -9.15 8.74
CA ASN A 20 4.04 -8.99 8.91
C ASN A 20 3.53 -7.76 8.13
N LEU A 21 2.20 -7.67 8.02
CA LEU A 21 1.51 -6.60 7.29
C LEU A 21 1.81 -5.21 7.87
N ASP A 22 1.83 -5.08 9.19
CA ASP A 22 2.12 -3.81 9.88
C ASP A 22 3.50 -3.26 9.50
N GLN A 23 4.53 -4.11 9.52
CA GLN A 23 5.88 -3.77 9.14
C GLN A 23 5.96 -3.41 7.64
N ALA A 24 5.20 -4.11 6.80
CA ALA A 24 5.10 -3.80 5.37
C ALA A 24 4.43 -2.44 5.12
N ILE A 25 3.39 -2.11 5.88
CA ILE A 25 2.70 -0.80 5.85
C ILE A 25 3.66 0.30 6.30
N ASP A 26 4.39 0.10 7.39
CA ASP A 26 5.32 1.12 7.91
C ASP A 26 6.45 1.40 6.92
N GLN A 27 7.05 0.35 6.34
CA GLN A 27 8.02 0.49 5.26
C GLN A 27 7.43 1.25 4.06
N THR A 28 6.19 0.94 3.68
CA THR A 28 5.52 1.61 2.57
C THR A 28 5.28 3.09 2.87
N ARG A 29 4.87 3.44 4.10
CA ARG A 29 4.71 4.82 4.55
C ARG A 29 6.03 5.59 4.51
N GLN A 30 7.12 4.96 4.93
CA GLN A 30 8.47 5.56 4.87
C GLN A 30 8.91 5.79 3.41
N LYS A 31 8.57 4.86 2.52
CA LYS A 31 8.90 4.95 1.08
C LYS A 31 8.06 6.00 0.35
N PHE A 32 6.83 6.24 0.81
CA PHE A 32 5.88 7.20 0.24
C PHE A 32 5.44 8.23 1.29
N PRO A 33 6.35 9.14 1.71
CA PRO A 33 6.01 10.16 2.69
C PRO A 33 4.92 11.09 2.15
N GLY A 34 3.92 11.38 2.99
CA GLY A 34 2.78 12.23 2.61
C GLY A 34 1.74 11.54 1.71
N LYS A 35 1.83 10.22 1.53
CA LYS A 35 0.78 9.40 0.91
C LYS A 35 0.04 8.62 1.99
N MET A 36 -1.23 8.37 1.76
CA MET A 36 -2.03 7.52 2.64
C MET A 36 -1.76 6.06 2.26
N VAL A 37 -1.57 5.20 3.25
CA VAL A 37 -1.27 3.78 3.02
C VAL A 37 -2.33 2.96 3.74
N ALA A 38 -3.03 2.12 2.99
CA ALA A 38 -4.05 1.20 3.48
C ALA A 38 -3.67 -0.23 3.09
N ALA A 39 -4.23 -1.24 3.77
CA ALA A 39 -4.05 -2.63 3.38
C ALA A 39 -5.37 -3.38 3.42
N ASP A 40 -5.57 -4.32 2.50
CA ASP A 40 -6.73 -5.19 2.46
C ASP A 40 -6.44 -6.55 3.11
N ALA A 41 -7.50 -7.32 3.40
CA ALA A 41 -7.43 -8.67 3.95
C ALA A 41 -6.61 -9.66 3.10
N ASN A 42 -6.37 -9.36 1.82
CA ASN A 42 -5.52 -10.15 0.93
C ASN A 42 -4.03 -9.76 0.97
N GLU A 43 -3.55 -9.16 2.07
CA GLU A 43 -2.14 -8.76 2.25
C GLU A 43 -1.60 -7.83 1.15
N THR A 44 -2.52 -7.09 0.51
CA THR A 44 -2.21 -6.11 -0.53
C THR A 44 -2.27 -4.72 0.09
N ILE A 45 -1.19 -3.97 -0.07
CA ILE A 45 -1.02 -2.61 0.42
C ILE A 45 -1.33 -1.64 -0.72
N TYR A 46 -2.10 -0.62 -0.41
CA TYR A 46 -2.57 0.41 -1.32
C TYR A 46 -1.97 1.74 -0.91
N VAL A 47 -1.23 2.37 -1.81
CA VAL A 47 -0.70 3.72 -1.63
C VAL A 47 -1.63 4.68 -2.34
N CYS A 48 -2.31 5.48 -1.56
CA CYS A 48 -3.31 6.45 -1.99
C CYS A 48 -2.71 7.86 -2.01
N GLN A 49 -3.20 8.70 -2.91
CA GLN A 49 -2.84 10.12 -2.84
C GLN A 49 -3.46 10.75 -1.59
N PRO A 50 -2.82 11.76 -0.95
CA PRO A 50 -3.34 12.39 0.26
C PRO A 50 -4.71 13.06 0.07
N ASN A 51 -5.10 13.34 -1.17
CA ASN A 51 -6.42 13.89 -1.53
C ASN A 51 -7.35 12.84 -2.16
N GLU A 52 -7.03 11.55 -2.06
CA GLU A 52 -7.87 10.47 -2.59
C GLU A 52 -8.56 9.74 -1.44
N ASP A 53 -9.84 9.46 -1.63
CA ASP A 53 -10.66 8.70 -0.68
C ASP A 53 -10.13 7.25 -0.57
N GLU A 54 -9.99 6.72 0.64
CA GLU A 54 -9.42 5.38 0.91
C GLU A 54 -10.15 4.30 0.10
N THR A 55 -11.48 4.36 0.09
CA THR A 55 -12.36 3.47 -0.66
C THR A 55 -12.14 3.58 -2.17
N SER A 56 -12.00 4.81 -2.68
CA SER A 56 -11.80 5.06 -4.11
C SER A 56 -10.44 4.58 -4.58
N CYS A 57 -9.42 4.78 -3.75
CA CYS A 57 -8.06 4.32 -3.99
C CYS A 57 -7.99 2.79 -4.01
N GLN A 58 -8.54 2.12 -3.00
CA GLN A 58 -8.62 0.66 -2.97
C GLN A 58 -9.37 0.13 -4.18
N MET A 59 -10.51 0.72 -4.57
CA MET A 59 -11.27 0.31 -5.76
C MET A 59 -10.50 0.50 -7.07
N LYS A 60 -9.76 1.60 -7.24
CA LYS A 60 -8.95 1.84 -8.45
C LYS A 60 -7.76 0.89 -8.58
N LEU A 61 -7.27 0.42 -7.45
CA LEU A 61 -6.08 -0.41 -7.37
C LEU A 61 -6.43 -1.90 -7.18
N LYS A 62 -7.69 -2.25 -6.91
CA LYS A 62 -8.15 -3.63 -6.82
C LYS A 62 -7.90 -4.33 -8.16
#